data_AF-A0A9E5YNP7-F1
#
_entry.id   AF-A0A9E5YNP7-F1
#
_cell.length_a   1.000
_cell.length_b   1.000
_cell.length_c   1.000
_cell.angle_alpha   90.00
_cell.angle_beta   90.00
_cell.angle_gamma   90.00
#
_symmetry.space_group_name_H-M   'P 1'
#
loop_
_entity.id
_entity.type
_entity.pdbx_description
1 polymer ?
#
loop_
_entity_poly.entity_id
_entity_poly.type
_entity_poly.pdbx_seq_one_letter_code
_entity_poly.pdbx_strand_id
1 'polypeptide(L)'
;MRHDKQNGFTVIMIVLILGVVSLSASVVFAKISIDNAAMDNSRNDAWEVRQNVRGCMDELLIWLAGDSAYTTSSIVTGSATCGVVLTSPTPTTRNATITDFIGNVYYGLNVDFQVDPIVVTSVVESLN
;
A
#
# COMPACT_ATOMS: atom_id res chain seq x y z
N MET A 1 32.87 -48.82 -34.67
CA MET A 1 32.67 -47.38 -35.00
C MET A 1 31.22 -46.87 -34.93
N ARG A 2 30.20 -47.73 -34.77
CA ARG A 2 28.79 -47.27 -34.64
C ARG A 2 28.35 -47.05 -33.18
N HIS A 3 28.99 -47.72 -32.22
CA HIS A 3 28.72 -47.55 -30.78
C HIS A 3 29.25 -46.24 -30.17
N ASP A 4 30.42 -45.76 -30.59
CA ASP A 4 30.99 -44.52 -30.02
C ASP A 4 30.15 -43.27 -30.32
N LYS A 5 29.49 -43.24 -31.49
CA LYS A 5 28.58 -42.15 -31.89
C LYS A 5 27.27 -42.13 -31.07
N GLN A 6 26.75 -43.29 -30.67
CA GLN A 6 25.55 -43.37 -29.83
C GLN A 6 25.84 -42.85 -28.42
N ASN A 7 27.01 -43.21 -27.86
CA ASN A 7 27.40 -42.78 -26.52
C ASN A 7 27.63 -41.26 -26.45
N GLY A 8 28.27 -40.67 -27.47
CA GLY A 8 28.45 -39.21 -27.54
C GLY A 8 27.13 -38.43 -27.64
N PHE A 9 26.18 -38.94 -28.43
CA PHE A 9 24.84 -38.33 -28.55
C PHE A 9 24.05 -38.42 -27.24
N THR A 10 24.09 -39.56 -26.56
CA THR A 10 23.41 -39.73 -25.25
C THR A 10 23.98 -38.79 -24.19
N VAL A 11 25.30 -38.62 -24.12
CA VAL A 11 25.93 -37.69 -23.16
C VAL A 11 25.53 -36.24 -23.45
N ILE A 12 25.53 -35.82 -24.72
CA ILE A 12 25.10 -34.46 -25.12
C ILE A 12 23.63 -34.22 -24.74
N MET A 13 22.75 -35.22 -24.95
CA MET A 13 21.34 -35.12 -24.55
C MET A 13 21.16 -35.00 -23.04
N ILE A 14 21.92 -35.76 -22.23
CA ILE A 14 21.87 -35.66 -20.77
C ILE A 14 22.31 -34.27 -20.31
N VAL A 15 23.41 -33.76 -20.85
CA VAL A 15 23.90 -32.41 -20.50
C VAL A 15 22.89 -31.33 -20.92
N LEU A 16 22.27 -31.47 -22.09
CA LEU A 16 21.21 -30.56 -22.53
C LEU A 16 20.01 -30.59 -21.59
N ILE A 17 19.53 -31.77 -21.20
CA ILE A 17 18.40 -31.91 -20.28
C ILE A 17 18.74 -31.29 -18.93
N LEU A 18 19.91 -31.60 -18.36
CA LEU A 18 20.36 -31.02 -17.09
C LEU A 18 20.53 -29.50 -17.18
N GLY A 19 21.05 -28.98 -18.30
CA GLY A 19 21.19 -27.56 -18.53
C GLY A 19 19.83 -26.83 -18.59
N VAL A 20 18.86 -27.39 -19.32
CA VAL A 20 17.51 -26.84 -19.40
C VAL A 20 16.82 -26.88 -18.03
N VAL A 21 16.95 -27.98 -17.29
CA VAL A 21 16.37 -28.09 -15.94
C VAL A 21 17.00 -27.06 -14.99
N SER A 22 18.32 -26.90 -15.01
CA SER A 22 19.02 -25.92 -14.17
C SER A 22 18.62 -24.49 -14.51
N LEU A 23 18.51 -24.16 -15.79
CA LEU A 23 18.06 -22.85 -16.23
C LEU A 23 16.61 -22.60 -15.80
N SER A 24 15.73 -23.59 -15.99
CA SER A 24 14.32 -23.49 -15.62
C SER A 24 14.15 -23.27 -14.11
N ALA A 25 14.89 -24.02 -13.29
CA ALA A 25 14.90 -23.83 -11.84
C ALA A 25 15.37 -22.41 -11.46
N SER A 26 16.45 -21.93 -12.10
CA SER A 26 16.99 -20.58 -11.85
C SER A 26 15.97 -19.48 -12.18
N VAL A 27 15.25 -19.62 -13.30
CA VAL A 27 14.19 -18.69 -13.69
C VAL A 27 13.04 -18.70 -12.69
N VAL A 28 12.63 -19.88 -12.20
CA VAL A 28 11.58 -20.00 -11.18
C VAL A 28 12.00 -19.31 -9.88
N PHE A 29 13.21 -19.55 -9.39
CA PHE A 29 13.71 -18.89 -8.18
C PHE A 29 13.83 -17.38 -8.35
N ALA A 30 14.32 -16.91 -9.51
CA ALA A 30 14.38 -15.48 -9.81
C ALA A 30 12.98 -14.86 -9.79
N LYS A 31 11.99 -15.52 -10.39
CA LYS A 31 10.60 -15.05 -10.38
C LYS A 31 10.04 -14.98 -8.96
N ILE A 32 10.20 -16.02 -8.15
CA ILE A 32 9.76 -16.03 -6.75
C ILE A 32 10.40 -14.89 -5.97
N SER A 33 11.69 -14.64 -6.17
CA SER A 33 12.39 -13.54 -5.51
C SER A 33 11.85 -12.17 -5.91
N ILE A 34 11.53 -11.98 -7.19
CA ILE A 34 10.94 -10.73 -7.70
C ILE A 34 9.54 -10.54 -7.11
N ASP A 35 8.72 -11.59 -7.12
CA ASP A 35 7.36 -11.55 -6.59
C ASP A 35 7.38 -11.23 -5.08
N ASN A 36 8.29 -11.85 -4.31
CA ASN A 36 8.47 -11.54 -2.89
C ASN A 36 8.91 -10.09 -2.66
N ALA A 37 9.88 -9.59 -3.44
CA ALA A 37 10.32 -8.20 -3.31
C ALA A 37 9.20 -7.21 -3.64
N ALA A 38 8.38 -7.51 -4.64
CA ALA A 38 7.21 -6.70 -4.97
C ALA A 38 6.17 -6.72 -3.84
N MET A 39 5.94 -7.87 -3.20
CA MET A 39 5.07 -7.99 -2.03
C MET A 39 5.58 -7.20 -0.83
N ASP A 40 6.88 -7.25 -0.55
CA ASP A 40 7.48 -6.52 0.58
C ASP A 40 7.42 -5.01 0.35
N ASN A 41 7.69 -4.55 -0.87
CA ASN A 41 7.50 -3.14 -1.23
C ASN A 41 6.04 -2.71 -1.06
N SER A 42 5.09 -3.50 -1.57
CA SER A 42 3.66 -3.19 -1.43
C SER A 42 3.21 -3.13 0.03
N ARG A 43 3.80 -3.96 0.92
CA ARG A 43 3.53 -3.91 2.36
C ARG A 43 4.11 -2.66 3.01
N ASN A 44 5.31 -2.24 2.61
CA ASN A 44 5.92 -1.01 3.08
C ASN A 44 5.09 0.20 2.65
N ASP A 45 4.70 0.27 1.38
CA ASP A 45 3.82 1.33 0.85
C ASP A 45 2.49 1.38 1.61
N ALA A 46 1.89 0.22 1.91
CA ALA A 46 0.65 0.12 2.68
C ALA A 46 0.81 0.57 4.13
N TRP A 47 1.97 0.32 4.74
CA TRP A 47 2.27 0.84 6.07
C TRP A 47 2.46 2.35 6.04
N GLU A 48 3.23 2.85 5.07
CA GLU A 48 3.54 4.28 4.93
C GLU A 48 2.28 5.11 4.67
N VAL A 49 1.43 4.72 3.71
CA VAL A 49 0.18 5.44 3.42
C VAL A 49 -0.75 5.46 4.64
N ARG A 50 -0.76 4.40 5.45
CA ARG A 50 -1.55 4.36 6.69
C ARG A 50 -1.02 5.34 7.73
N GLN A 51 0.29 5.49 7.85
CA GLN A 51 0.89 6.49 8.72
C GLN A 51 0.58 7.91 8.23
N ASN A 52 0.66 8.15 6.92
CA ASN A 52 0.34 9.45 6.32
C ASN A 52 -1.10 9.87 6.61
N VAL A 53 -2.08 9.00 6.33
CA VAL A 53 -3.50 9.31 6.57
C VAL A 53 -3.78 9.58 8.04
N ARG A 54 -3.13 8.84 8.96
CA ARG A 54 -3.24 9.09 10.41
C ARG A 54 -2.61 10.41 10.82
N GLY A 55 -1.43 10.76 10.28
CA GLY A 55 -0.82 12.06 10.52
C GLY A 55 -1.68 13.22 10.01
N CYS A 56 -2.29 13.06 8.82
CA CYS A 56 -3.24 14.03 8.29
C CYS A 56 -4.52 14.14 9.14
N MET A 57 -4.99 13.04 9.73
CA MET A 57 -6.10 13.04 10.69
C MET A 57 -5.76 13.84 11.94
N ASP A 58 -4.58 13.61 12.52
CA ASP A 58 -4.14 14.34 13.71
C ASP A 58 -4.04 15.85 13.43
N GLU A 59 -3.44 16.25 12.31
CA GLU A 59 -3.40 17.64 11.88
C GLU A 59 -4.80 18.22 11.66
N LEU A 60 -5.70 17.49 11.01
CA LEU A 60 -7.08 17.93 10.81
C LEU A 60 -7.78 18.20 12.15
N LEU A 61 -7.63 17.30 13.13
CA LEU A 61 -8.22 17.45 14.46
C LEU A 61 -7.62 18.64 15.22
N ILE A 62 -6.32 18.91 15.06
CA ILE A 62 -5.67 20.10 15.62
C ILE A 62 -6.27 21.38 15.04
N TRP A 63 -6.43 21.46 13.72
CA TRP A 63 -7.05 22.63 13.07
C TRP A 63 -8.49 22.83 13.53
N LEU A 64 -9.27 21.75 13.60
CA LEU A 64 -10.64 21.81 14.09
C LEU A 64 -10.71 22.25 15.56
N ALA A 65 -9.75 21.84 16.39
CA ALA A 65 -9.70 22.24 17.80
C ALA A 65 -9.46 23.74 17.98
N GLY A 66 -8.72 24.37 17.04
CA GLY A 66 -8.57 25.82 16.99
C GLY A 66 -9.75 26.54 16.35
N ASP A 67 -10.37 25.94 15.34
CA ASP A 67 -11.52 26.47 14.61
C ASP A 67 -12.52 25.35 14.26
N SER A 68 -13.62 25.27 15.01
CA SER A 68 -14.65 24.26 14.80
C SER A 68 -15.38 24.41 13.45
N ALA A 69 -15.26 25.57 12.80
CA ALA A 69 -15.79 25.82 11.47
C ALA A 69 -14.81 25.46 10.34
N TYR A 70 -13.56 25.09 10.67
CA TYR A 70 -12.50 24.81 9.71
C TYR A 70 -12.95 23.85 8.61
N THR A 71 -12.59 24.15 7.36
CA THR A 71 -12.88 23.33 6.20
C THR A 71 -11.68 23.33 5.26
N THR A 72 -11.42 22.19 4.66
CA THR A 72 -10.36 22.02 3.66
C THR A 72 -10.68 20.83 2.76
N SER A 73 -10.13 20.83 1.56
CA SER A 73 -10.12 19.67 0.67
C SER A 73 -8.82 18.86 0.76
N SER A 74 -7.80 19.39 1.46
CA SER A 74 -6.52 18.70 1.65
C SER A 74 -5.82 19.09 2.94
N ILE A 75 -5.03 18.17 3.48
CA ILE A 75 -4.13 18.40 4.59
C ILE A 75 -2.71 18.06 4.14
N VAL A 76 -1.80 19.01 4.29
CA VAL A 76 -0.39 18.84 3.97
C VAL A 76 0.36 18.66 5.27
N THR A 77 1.03 17.52 5.39
CA THR A 77 2.01 17.23 6.43
C THR A 77 3.41 17.32 5.83
N GLY A 78 4.45 17.34 6.65
CA GLY A 78 5.83 17.28 6.16
C GLY A 78 6.15 16.02 5.36
N SER A 79 5.37 14.95 5.52
CA SER A 79 5.58 13.65 4.87
C SER A 79 4.61 13.34 3.74
N ALA A 80 3.43 13.96 3.69
CA ALA A 80 2.38 13.61 2.73
C ALA A 80 1.33 14.72 2.52
N THR A 81 0.57 14.62 1.43
CA THR A 81 -0.61 15.45 1.18
C THR A 81 -1.83 14.55 1.06
N CYS A 82 -2.72 14.59 2.04
CA CYS A 82 -3.94 13.79 2.03
C CYS A 82 -5.12 14.58 1.47
N GLY A 83 -6.00 13.91 0.73
CA GLY A 83 -7.31 14.43 0.38
C GLY A 83 -8.24 14.38 1.60
N VAL A 84 -9.07 15.40 1.76
CA VAL A 84 -10.06 15.49 2.84
C VAL A 84 -11.42 15.86 2.28
N VAL A 85 -12.45 15.15 2.71
CA VAL A 85 -13.85 15.51 2.48
C VAL A 85 -14.52 15.68 3.83
N LEU A 86 -14.84 16.92 4.17
CA LEU A 86 -15.55 17.26 5.40
C LEU A 86 -17.04 17.47 5.12
N THR A 87 -17.88 16.79 5.88
CA THR A 87 -19.33 16.97 5.87
C THR A 87 -19.83 17.24 7.27
N SER A 88 -20.91 18.02 7.38
CA SER A 88 -21.56 18.34 8.66
C SER A 88 -22.98 17.77 8.64
N PRO A 89 -23.16 16.46 8.93
CA PRO A 89 -24.48 15.84 8.93
C PRO A 89 -25.42 16.49 9.95
N THR A 90 -24.89 17.07 11.03
CA THR A 90 -25.65 17.91 11.95
C THR A 90 -24.83 19.16 12.33
N PRO A 91 -25.42 20.16 13.01
CA PRO A 91 -24.68 21.32 13.49
C PRO A 91 -23.58 20.99 14.52
N THR A 92 -23.69 19.86 15.21
CA THR A 92 -22.79 19.46 16.31
C THR A 92 -21.94 18.23 15.96
N THR A 93 -22.14 17.62 14.80
CA THR A 93 -21.36 16.46 14.34
C THR A 93 -20.81 16.69 12.94
N ARG A 94 -19.59 16.21 12.74
CA ARG A 94 -18.90 16.25 11.47
C ARG A 94 -18.36 14.86 11.13
N ASN A 95 -18.32 14.59 9.84
CA ASN A 95 -17.68 13.42 9.28
C ASN A 95 -16.56 13.90 8.36
N ALA A 96 -15.37 13.33 8.52
CA ALA A 96 -14.24 13.55 7.65
C ALA A 96 -13.84 12.24 6.99
N THR A 97 -13.81 12.22 5.66
CA THR A 97 -13.12 11.19 4.89
C THR A 97 -11.74 11.70 4.53
N ILE A 98 -10.70 11.02 4.99
CA ILE A 98 -9.30 11.37 4.74
C ILE A 98 -8.71 10.25 3.90
N THR A 99 -8.08 10.59 2.78
CA THR A 99 -7.51 9.61 1.86
C THR A 99 -6.10 9.99 1.44
N ASP A 100 -5.26 8.98 1.23
CA ASP A 100 -3.95 9.12 0.60
C ASP A 100 -3.66 7.88 -0.25
N PHE A 101 -2.66 7.98 -1.12
CA PHE A 101 -2.20 6.86 -1.93
C PHE A 101 -0.70 6.91 -2.16
N ILE A 102 -0.07 5.74 -2.17
CA ILE A 102 1.34 5.55 -2.55
C ILE A 102 1.39 4.48 -3.62
N GLY A 103 1.89 4.84 -4.81
CA GLY A 103 1.87 3.94 -5.97
C GLY A 103 0.43 3.52 -6.30
N ASN A 104 0.15 2.23 -6.13
CA ASN A 104 -1.18 1.63 -6.35
C ASN A 104 -1.92 1.29 -5.05
N VAL A 105 -1.37 1.65 -3.88
CA VAL A 105 -1.99 1.39 -2.59
C VAL A 105 -2.80 2.61 -2.17
N TYR A 106 -4.10 2.41 -1.99
CA TYR A 106 -5.02 3.42 -1.49
C TYR A 106 -5.38 3.13 -0.04
N TYR A 107 -5.47 4.18 0.76
CA TYR A 107 -5.94 4.05 2.13
C TYR A 107 -6.80 5.24 2.52
N GLY A 108 -7.87 4.97 3.26
CA GLY A 108 -8.78 6.00 3.75
C GLY A 108 -9.23 5.76 5.18
N LEU A 109 -9.55 6.85 5.87
CA LEU A 109 -10.23 6.86 7.15
C LEU A 109 -11.50 7.67 7.05
N ASN A 110 -12.59 7.14 7.59
CA ASN A 110 -13.80 7.88 7.88
C ASN A 110 -13.84 8.15 9.37
N VAL A 111 -13.86 9.43 9.74
CA VAL A 111 -13.78 9.88 11.12
C VAL A 111 -15.05 10.66 11.43
N ASP A 112 -15.82 10.20 12.42
CA ASP A 112 -16.93 10.95 12.97
C ASP A 112 -16.46 11.65 14.25
N PHE A 113 -16.84 12.91 14.41
CA PHE A 113 -16.52 13.69 15.60
C PHE A 113 -17.60 14.71 15.93
N GLN A 114 -17.71 15.03 17.21
CA GLN A 114 -18.49 16.17 17.69
C GLN A 114 -17.66 17.44 17.59
N VAL A 115 -18.32 18.56 17.29
CA VAL A 115 -17.72 19.90 17.29
C VAL A 115 -18.31 20.64 18.50
N ASP A 116 -17.46 20.92 19.48
CA ASP A 116 -17.75 21.55 20.78
C ASP A 116 -18.37 20.63 21.87
N PRO A 117 -17.55 19.97 22.72
CA PRO A 117 -16.09 19.83 22.60
C PRO A 117 -15.73 18.89 21.45
N ILE A 118 -14.49 18.98 20.96
CA ILE A 118 -14.02 18.00 19.96
C ILE A 118 -13.84 16.64 20.60
N VAL A 119 -14.70 15.72 20.18
CA VAL A 119 -14.67 14.33 20.61
C VAL A 119 -14.80 13.46 19.37
N VAL A 120 -13.77 12.67 19.10
CA VAL A 120 -13.83 11.63 18.07
C VAL A 120 -14.77 10.54 18.56
N THR A 121 -15.86 10.30 17.84
CA THR A 121 -16.89 9.31 18.19
C THR A 121 -16.69 7.99 17.46
N SER A 122 -16.14 8.03 16.25
CA SER A 122 -15.88 6.84 15.45
C SER A 122 -14.69 7.06 14.51
N VAL A 123 -13.89 6.02 14.32
CA VAL A 123 -12.86 5.95 13.28
C VAL A 123 -13.03 4.62 12.58
N VAL A 124 -13.33 4.66 11.28
CA VAL A 124 -13.53 3.47 10.46
C VAL A 124 -12.55 3.51 9.30
N GLU A 125 -11.79 2.43 9.13
CA GLU A 125 -10.91 2.27 7.98
C GLU A 125 -11.74 2.02 6.72
N SER A 126 -11.46 2.80 5.67
CA SER A 126 -12.09 2.66 4.37
C SER A 126 -11.06 2.14 3.38
N LEU A 127 -11.19 0.87 3.03
CA LEU A 127 -10.47 0.29 1.89
C LEU A 127 -11.33 0.57 0.66
N ASN A 128 -10.81 1.39 -0.25
CA ASN A 128 -11.42 1.59 -1.57
C ASN A 128 -10.72 0.68 -2.58
#